data_AF-A0A4R5ABV5-F1
#
_entry.id   AF-A0A4R5ABV5-F1
#
_cell.length_a   1.000
_cell.length_b   1.000
_cell.length_c   1.000
_cell.angle_alpha   90.00
_cell.angle_beta   90.00
_cell.angle_gamma   90.00
#
_symmetry.space_group_name_H-M   'P 1'
#
loop_
_entity.id
_entity.type
_entity.pdbx_description
1 polymer ?
#
loop_
_entity_poly.entity_id
_entity_poly.type
_entity_poly.pdbx_seq_one_letter_code
_entity_poly.pdbx_strand_id
1 'polypeptide(L)' 'MNESEKRDRLRMIDEDLARLREDLTPPPGDARDFVDAGQDLAAREELAGQIELLEAERRRLRDELGLG' A
#
# COMPACT_ATOMS: atom_id res chain seq x y z
N MET A 1 -3.65 -18.75 11.28
CA MET A 1 -2.66 -18.90 10.19
C MET A 1 -1.46 -19.68 10.68
N ASN A 2 -1.08 -20.71 9.96
CA ASN A 2 0.21 -21.38 10.12
C ASN A 2 1.34 -20.54 9.49
N GLU A 3 2.59 -20.95 9.68
CA GLU A 3 3.77 -20.23 9.19
C GLU A 3 3.79 -20.05 7.66
N SER A 4 3.36 -21.05 6.90
CA SER A 4 3.27 -20.98 5.43
C SER A 4 2.24 -19.94 5.00
N GLU A 5 1.05 -19.99 5.60
CA GLU A 5 -0.03 -19.03 5.31
C GLU A 5 0.38 -17.60 5.66
N LYS A 6 1.14 -17.40 6.75
CA LYS A 6 1.68 -16.08 7.10
C LYS A 6 2.69 -15.58 6.07
N ARG A 7 3.56 -16.45 5.56
CA ARG A 7 4.53 -16.10 4.49
C ARG A 7 3.84 -15.77 3.18
N ASP A 8 2.81 -16.52 2.81
CA ASP A 8 2.04 -16.25 1.60
C ASP A 8 1.26 -14.94 1.72
N ARG A 9 0.64 -14.68 2.89
CA ARG A 9 -0.01 -13.40 3.17
C ARG A 9 0.99 -12.23 3.13
N LEU A 10 2.19 -12.40 3.70
CA LEU A 10 3.24 -11.39 3.68
C LEU A 10 3.65 -11.05 2.23
N ARG A 11 3.80 -12.05 1.36
CA ARG A 11 4.11 -11.85 -0.07
C ARG A 11 3.02 -11.04 -0.77
N MET A 12 1.75 -11.40 -0.55
CA MET A 12 0.62 -10.66 -1.12
C MET A 12 0.59 -9.21 -0.65
N ILE A 13 0.83 -8.95 0.64
CA ILE A 13 0.87 -7.58 1.16
C ILE A 13 2.03 -6.78 0.53
N ASP A 14 3.20 -7.40 0.35
CA ASP A 14 4.33 -6.74 -0.32
C ASP A 14 3.99 -6.38 -1.78
N GLU A 15 3.30 -7.26 -2.51
CA GLU A 15 2.82 -7.01 -3.89
C GLU A 15 1.75 -5.91 -3.93
N ASP A 16 0.80 -5.92 -3.00
CA ASP A 16 -0.25 -4.89 -2.88
C ASP A 16 0.35 -3.52 -2.57
N LEU A 17 1.30 -3.46 -1.63
CA LEU A 17 2.00 -2.23 -1.26
C LEU A 17 2.80 -1.66 -2.43
N ALA A 18 3.44 -2.50 -3.24
CA ALA A 18 4.15 -2.05 -4.42
C ALA A 18 3.21 -1.34 -5.41
N ARG A 19 2.06 -1.97 -5.71
CA ARG A 19 1.05 -1.42 -6.62
C ARG A 19 0.46 -0.10 -6.11
N LEU A 20 0.03 -0.06 -4.85
CA LEU A 20 -0.56 1.15 -4.26
C LEU A 20 0.41 2.33 -4.23
N ARG A 21 1.71 2.07 -4.04
CA ARG A 21 2.75 3.12 -4.05
C ARG A 21 3.05 3.63 -5.46
N GLU A 22 2.96 2.77 -6.47
CA GLU A 22 2.99 3.18 -7.87
C GLU A 22 1.79 4.07 -8.20
N ASP A 23 0.59 3.70 -7.76
CA ASP A 23 -0.63 4.50 -7.99
C ASP A 23 -0.58 5.89 -7.32
N LEU A 24 0.08 6.01 -6.15
CA LEU A 24 0.31 7.30 -5.48
C LEU A 24 1.34 8.20 -6.19
N THR A 25 2.22 7.61 -7.00
CA THR A 25 3.28 8.33 -7.71
C THR A 25 2.86 8.51 -9.16
N PRO A 26 2.22 9.63 -9.52
CA PRO A 26 1.82 9.84 -10.91
C PRO A 26 3.07 9.76 -11.82
N PRO A 27 3.00 9.07 -12.96
CA PRO A 27 4.09 9.06 -13.92
C PRO A 27 4.42 10.51 -14.34
N PRO A 28 5.67 10.82 -14.69
CA PRO A 28 6.05 12.15 -15.13
C PRO A 28 5.38 12.47 -16.48
N GLY A 29 4.15 12.97 -16.44
CA GLY A 29 3.32 13.21 -17.61
C GLY A 29 2.10 14.06 -17.27
N ASP A 30 2.23 15.34 -17.58
CA ASP A 30 1.22 16.41 -17.65
C ASP A 30 0.30 16.66 -16.45
N ALA A 31 0.58 17.78 -15.77
CA ALA A 31 -0.28 18.43 -14.80
C ALA A 31 -1.66 18.73 -15.42
N ARG A 32 -2.65 17.88 -15.11
CA ARG A 32 -4.06 18.10 -15.49
C ARG A 32 -4.79 18.95 -14.44
N ASP A 33 -5.76 19.69 -14.96
CA ASP A 33 -6.53 20.80 -14.39
C ASP A 33 -6.93 20.70 -12.91
N PHE A 34 -6.97 21.86 -12.25
CA PHE A 34 -7.29 22.06 -10.82
C PHE A 34 -8.63 21.49 -10.31
N VAL A 35 -9.53 21.05 -11.21
CA VAL A 35 -10.79 20.36 -10.84
C VAL A 35 -10.53 18.88 -10.51
N ASP A 36 -9.53 18.26 -11.15
CA ASP A 36 -9.05 16.91 -10.79
C ASP A 36 -8.33 16.92 -9.43
N ALA A 37 -7.72 18.04 -9.02
CA ALA A 37 -6.87 18.11 -7.83
C ALA A 37 -7.58 17.77 -6.50
N GLY A 38 -8.88 18.06 -6.37
CA GLY A 38 -9.67 17.72 -5.18
C GLY A 38 -10.09 16.25 -5.12
N GLN A 39 -10.45 15.68 -6.28
CA GLN A 39 -10.75 14.25 -6.40
C GLN A 39 -9.47 13.40 -6.28
N ASP A 40 -8.35 13.93 -6.80
CA ASP A 40 -7.01 13.40 -6.66
C ASP A 40 -6.57 13.40 -5.19
N LEU A 41 -6.84 14.46 -4.42
CA LEU A 41 -6.53 14.49 -2.98
C LEU A 41 -7.30 13.41 -2.19
N ALA A 42 -8.62 13.32 -2.35
CA ALA A 42 -9.41 12.33 -1.62
C ALA A 42 -9.02 10.88 -2.00
N ALA A 43 -8.76 10.62 -3.29
CA ALA A 43 -8.26 9.33 -3.75
C ALA A 43 -6.87 9.00 -3.18
N ARG A 44 -5.97 9.99 -3.10
CA ARG A 44 -4.65 9.81 -2.48
C ARG A 44 -4.73 9.54 -0.99
N GLU A 45 -5.60 10.24 -0.26
CA GLU A 45 -5.82 9.98 1.16
C GLU A 45 -6.37 8.57 1.40
N GLU A 46 -7.28 8.11 0.55
CA GLU A 46 -7.79 6.73 0.60
C GLU A 46 -6.68 5.70 0.37
N LEU A 47 -5.87 5.89 -0.68
CA LEU A 47 -4.72 5.03 -0.97
C LEU A 47 -3.69 5.04 0.18
N ALA A 48 -3.41 6.21 0.75
CA ALA A 48 -2.52 6.34 1.90
C ALA A 48 -3.03 5.58 3.13
N GLY A 49 -4.33 5.66 3.43
CA GLY A 49 -4.95 4.88 4.51
C GLY A 49 -4.88 3.37 4.27
N GLN A 50 -5.07 2.92 3.03
CA GLN A 50 -4.90 1.51 2.67
C GLN A 50 -3.45 1.03 2.87
N ILE A 51 -2.48 1.84 2.46
CA ILE A 51 -1.05 1.56 2.66
C ILE A 51 -0.72 1.45 4.15
N GLU A 52 -1.20 2.37 4.99
CA GLU A 52 -0.93 2.34 6.43
C GLU A 52 -1.43 1.05 7.08
N LEU A 53 -2.64 0.61 6.73
CA LEU A 53 -3.22 -0.64 7.23
C LEU A 53 -2.40 -1.86 6.81
N LEU A 54 -1.98 -1.92 5.54
CA LEU A 54 -1.15 -3.00 5.01
C LEU A 54 0.25 -3.00 5.63
N GLU A 55 0.86 -1.83 5.87
CA GLU A 55 2.14 -1.71 6.55
C GLU A 55 2.08 -2.15 8.02
N ALA A 56 0.97 -1.85 8.71
CA ALA A 56 0.72 -2.34 10.06
C ALA A 56 0.58 -3.88 10.09
N GLU A 57 -0.19 -4.45 9.17
CA GLU A 57 -0.33 -5.91 9.04
C GLU A 57 1.01 -6.57 8.69
N ARG A 58 1.76 -6.00 7.75
CA ARG A 58 3.10 -6.45 7.36
C ARG A 58 4.04 -6.50 8.55
N ARG A 59 4.12 -5.42 9.34
CA ARG A 59 4.96 -5.37 10.55
C ARG A 59 4.60 -6.47 11.52
N ARG A 60 3.30 -6.61 11.83
CA ARG A 60 2.82 -7.67 12.72
C ARG A 60 3.18 -9.06 12.22
N LEU A 61 3.01 -9.35 10.93
CA LEU A 61 3.34 -10.66 10.36
C LEU A 61 4.85 -10.93 10.40
N ARG A 62 5.69 -9.92 10.17
CA ARG A 62 7.15 -10.04 10.30
C ARG A 62 7.55 -10.35 11.73
N ASP A 63 6.98 -9.66 12.72
CA ASP A 63 7.25 -9.92 14.14
C ASP A 63 6.81 -11.34 14.53
N GLU A 64 5.62 -11.77 14.11
CA GLU A 64 5.11 -13.11 14.35
C GLU A 64 5.93 -14.23 13.67
N LEU A 65 6.70 -13.90 12.63
CA LEU A 65 7.61 -14.80 11.91
C LEU A 65 9.07 -14.69 12.39
N GLY A 66 9.37 -13.78 13.32
CA GLY A 66 10.75 -13.52 13.76
C GLY A 66 11.63 -12.85 12.70
N LEU A 67 11.03 -12.11 11.76
CA LEU A 67 11.69 -11.35 10.70
C LEU A 67 11.83 -9.85 11.03
N GLY A 68 11.44 -9.45 12.25
CA GLY A 68 11.50 -8.08 12.78
C GLY A 68 12.91 -7.67 13.16
#